data_AF-A0A957NE07-F1
#
_entry.id   AF-A0A957NE07-F1
#
_cell.length_a   1.000
_cell.length_b   1.000
_cell.length_c   1.000
_cell.angle_alpha   90.00
_cell.angle_beta   90.00
_cell.angle_gamma   90.00
#
_symmetry.space_group_name_H-M   'P 1'
#
loop_
_entity.id
_entity.type
_entity.pdbx_description
1 polymer ?
#
loop_
_entity_poly.entity_id
_entity_poly.type
_entity_poly.pdbx_seq_one_letter_code
_entity_poly.pdbx_strand_id
1 'polypeptide(L)'
;QGERHATPWQGAATIADGLRVPAAIGDFLILDALRQSHGTAIAVSDDEMLRYAAMMGRLTGIFPAPEGAACLAAQVALLEQGWMGADEEVVRFNTGSGLKYAHLRCG
;
A
#
# COMPACT_ATOMS: atom_id res chain seq x y z
N GLN A 1 -8.71 6.48 -16.44
CA GLN A 1 -9.28 6.48 -17.81
C GLN A 1 -10.82 6.37 -17.81
N GLY A 2 -11.54 6.79 -16.76
CA GLY A 2 -13.02 6.75 -16.77
C GLY A 2 -13.65 5.34 -16.68
N GLU A 3 -12.94 4.30 -17.09
CA GLU A 3 -13.38 2.89 -17.12
C GLU A 3 -14.00 2.36 -15.83
N ARG A 4 -15.09 1.60 -15.92
CA ARG A 4 -15.77 1.07 -14.74
C ARG A 4 -14.96 -0.01 -14.00
N HIS A 5 -14.15 -0.76 -14.73
CA HIS A 5 -13.35 -1.87 -14.21
C HIS A 5 -11.89 -1.69 -14.57
N ALA A 6 -10.99 -2.24 -13.75
CA ALA A 6 -9.57 -2.29 -14.02
C ALA A 6 -9.25 -3.46 -14.98
N THR A 7 -8.27 -3.25 -15.86
CA THR A 7 -7.77 -4.35 -16.69
C THR A 7 -7.01 -5.36 -15.80
N PRO A 8 -7.25 -6.67 -15.94
CA PRO A 8 -6.51 -7.67 -15.18
C PRO A 8 -5.00 -7.57 -15.40
N TRP A 9 -4.23 -7.64 -14.32
CA TRP A 9 -2.78 -7.64 -14.34
C TRP A 9 -2.24 -9.07 -14.49
N GLN A 10 -1.83 -9.42 -15.70
CA GLN A 10 -1.28 -10.74 -16.00
C GLN A 10 0.07 -10.93 -15.32
N GLY A 11 0.27 -12.08 -14.67
CA GLY A 11 1.52 -12.39 -13.99
C GLY A 11 1.80 -11.52 -12.76
N ALA A 12 0.76 -11.15 -12.00
CA ALA A 12 0.91 -10.39 -10.76
C ALA A 12 1.93 -11.03 -9.80
N ALA A 13 2.97 -10.28 -9.46
CA ALA A 13 4.04 -10.70 -8.59
C ALA A 13 4.34 -9.59 -7.58
N THR A 14 4.38 -9.99 -6.32
CA THR A 14 4.79 -9.16 -5.17
C THR A 14 4.99 -10.09 -3.98
N ILE A 15 5.83 -9.69 -3.03
CA ILE A 15 5.95 -10.31 -1.70
C ILE A 15 4.68 -10.16 -0.84
N ALA A 16 3.84 -9.16 -1.15
CA ALA A 16 2.64 -8.86 -0.39
C ALA A 16 1.49 -9.78 -0.85
N ASP A 17 1.37 -10.95 -0.22
CA ASP A 17 0.39 -11.97 -0.63
C ASP A 17 -1.05 -11.45 -0.65
N GLY A 18 -1.41 -10.52 0.25
CA GLY A 18 -2.75 -9.91 0.29
C GLY A 18 -3.04 -8.94 -0.87
N LEU A 19 -2.01 -8.49 -1.59
CA LEU A 19 -2.14 -7.59 -2.76
C LEU A 19 -1.83 -8.29 -4.09
N ARG A 20 -1.33 -9.53 -4.07
CA ARG A 20 -1.06 -10.32 -5.28
C ARG A 20 -2.35 -10.84 -5.92
N VAL A 21 -3.15 -9.92 -6.45
CA VAL A 21 -4.49 -10.15 -6.99
C VAL A 21 -4.55 -9.65 -8.45
N PRO A 22 -4.51 -10.54 -9.45
CA PRO A 22 -4.55 -10.15 -10.86
C PRO A 22 -5.79 -9.35 -11.27
N ALA A 23 -6.94 -9.63 -10.66
CA ALA A 23 -8.18 -8.89 -10.87
C ALA A 23 -8.95 -8.81 -9.56
N ALA A 24 -9.09 -7.60 -9.00
CA ALA A 24 -9.81 -7.40 -7.75
C ALA A 24 -11.32 -7.55 -7.96
N ILE A 25 -11.99 -8.34 -7.13
CA ILE A 25 -13.45 -8.55 -7.20
C ILE A 25 -14.22 -7.22 -7.06
N GLY A 26 -13.68 -6.30 -6.27
CA GLY A 26 -14.27 -4.97 -6.02
C GLY A 26 -13.56 -3.82 -6.72
N ASP A 27 -12.91 -4.05 -7.87
CA ASP A 27 -12.17 -3.01 -8.60
C ASP A 27 -13.02 -1.77 -8.91
N PHE A 28 -14.27 -1.95 -9.30
CA PHE A 28 -15.22 -0.86 -9.56
C PHE A 28 -15.50 -0.03 -8.31
N LEU A 29 -15.60 -0.65 -7.11
CA LEU A 29 -15.76 0.06 -5.85
C LEU A 29 -14.52 0.90 -5.51
N ILE A 30 -13.33 0.36 -5.77
CA ILE A 30 -12.07 1.08 -5.55
C ILE A 30 -12.00 2.29 -6.48
N LEU A 31 -12.30 2.12 -7.78
CA LEU A 31 -12.29 3.20 -8.75
C LEU A 31 -13.34 4.27 -8.43
N ASP A 32 -14.53 3.87 -7.97
CA ASP A 32 -15.57 4.80 -7.56
C ASP A 32 -15.15 5.59 -6.31
N ALA A 33 -14.55 4.94 -5.31
CA ALA A 33 -14.03 5.60 -4.12
C ALA A 33 -12.97 6.65 -4.47
N LEU A 34 -12.02 6.32 -5.38
CA LEU A 34 -11.01 7.27 -5.84
C LEU A 34 -11.63 8.50 -6.54
N ARG A 35 -12.62 8.28 -7.42
CA ARG A 35 -13.29 9.38 -8.13
C ARG A 35 -14.10 10.27 -7.20
N GLN A 36 -14.92 9.66 -6.34
CA GLN A 36 -15.84 10.37 -5.44
C GLN A 36 -15.08 11.17 -4.38
N SER A 37 -13.96 10.64 -3.90
CA SER A 37 -13.10 11.31 -2.92
C SER A 37 -12.14 12.32 -3.55
N HIS A 38 -12.07 12.41 -4.89
CA HIS A 38 -11.00 13.10 -5.60
C HIS A 38 -9.59 12.64 -5.15
N GLY A 39 -9.48 11.37 -4.75
CA GLY A 39 -8.26 10.75 -4.27
C GLY A 39 -7.34 10.26 -5.39
N THR A 40 -6.25 9.60 -4.99
CA THR A 40 -5.26 9.03 -5.90
C THR A 40 -4.84 7.62 -5.48
N ALA A 41 -4.21 6.90 -6.40
CA ALA A 41 -3.58 5.61 -6.15
C ALA A 41 -2.20 5.60 -6.82
N ILE A 42 -1.19 5.12 -6.09
CA ILE A 42 0.19 4.99 -6.59
C ILE A 42 0.70 3.57 -6.35
N ALA A 43 1.62 3.14 -7.21
CA ALA A 43 2.32 1.87 -7.03
C ALA A 43 3.48 2.05 -6.04
N VAL A 44 3.76 1.00 -5.25
CA VAL A 44 4.88 0.93 -4.31
C VAL A 44 5.63 -0.37 -4.60
N SER A 45 6.97 -0.30 -4.60
CA SER A 45 7.79 -1.49 -4.84
C SER A 45 7.90 -2.39 -3.60
N ASP A 46 8.23 -3.67 -3.81
CA ASP A 46 8.47 -4.63 -2.73
C ASP A 46 9.60 -4.18 -1.79
N ASP A 47 10.68 -3.62 -2.35
CA ASP A 47 11.80 -3.09 -1.57
C ASP A 47 11.38 -1.92 -0.67
N GLU A 48 10.50 -1.05 -1.16
CA GLU A 48 9.95 0.03 -0.36
C GLU A 48 9.05 -0.49 0.76
N MET A 49 8.19 -1.48 0.48
CA MET A 49 7.38 -2.12 1.52
C MET A 49 8.26 -2.70 2.63
N LEU A 50 9.34 -3.42 2.29
CA LEU A 50 10.27 -3.97 3.28
C LEU A 50 10.99 -2.86 4.07
N ARG A 51 11.52 -1.85 3.38
CA ARG A 51 12.20 -0.71 3.98
C ARG A 51 11.30 0.00 4.99
N TYR A 52 10.06 0.30 4.60
CA TYR A 52 9.11 1.02 5.46
C TYR A 52 8.50 0.14 6.54
N ALA A 53 8.38 -1.18 6.34
CA ALA A 53 8.01 -2.11 7.41
C ALA A 53 9.08 -2.12 8.52
N ALA A 54 10.36 -2.18 8.14
CA ALA A 54 11.47 -2.11 9.07
C ALA A 54 11.54 -0.76 9.79
N MET A 55 11.37 0.35 9.05
CA MET A 55 11.32 1.69 9.62
C MET A 55 10.18 1.84 10.64
N MET A 56 8.97 1.41 10.29
CA MET A 56 7.80 1.46 11.19
C MET A 56 8.07 0.65 12.46
N GLY A 57 8.59 -0.57 12.32
CA GLY A 57 8.97 -1.40 13.46
C GLY A 57 9.98 -0.72 14.39
N ARG A 58 11.00 -0.06 13.84
CA ARG A 58 12.04 0.62 14.61
C ARG A 58 11.54 1.89 15.31
N LEU A 59 10.67 2.66 14.67
CA LEU A 59 10.27 3.98 15.16
C LEU A 59 9.01 3.95 16.03
N THR A 60 8.10 2.99 15.82
CA THR A 60 6.80 2.97 16.51
C THR A 60 6.55 1.68 17.29
N GLY A 61 7.41 0.66 17.13
CA GLY A 61 7.19 -0.68 17.69
C GLY A 61 6.10 -1.49 16.97
N ILE A 62 5.48 -0.94 15.92
CA ILE A 62 4.49 -1.66 15.12
C ILE A 62 5.23 -2.50 14.07
N PHE A 63 5.02 -3.82 14.08
CA PHE A 63 5.51 -4.69 13.01
C PHE A 63 4.39 -4.98 11.99
N PRO A 64 4.25 -4.16 10.93
CA PRO A 64 3.17 -4.31 9.96
C PRO A 64 3.45 -5.46 8.99
N ALA A 65 2.41 -5.92 8.32
CA ALA A 65 2.55 -6.67 7.08
C ALA A 65 3.05 -5.75 5.94
N PRO A 66 3.64 -6.27 4.85
CA PRO A 66 4.08 -5.46 3.71
C PRO A 66 3.00 -4.50 3.18
N GLU A 67 1.73 -4.94 3.16
CA GLU A 67 0.58 -4.14 2.73
C GLU A 67 0.37 -2.88 3.58
N GLY A 68 0.53 -3.00 4.91
CA GLY A 68 0.45 -1.86 5.81
C GLY A 68 1.64 -0.92 5.68
N ALA A 69 2.82 -1.46 5.34
CA ALA A 69 4.00 -0.67 5.04
C ALA A 69 3.90 0.05 3.69
N ALA A 70 3.19 -0.51 2.71
CA ALA A 70 2.89 0.15 1.45
C ALA A 70 2.17 1.49 1.66
N CYS A 71 1.25 1.56 2.62
CA CYS A 71 0.58 2.82 2.97
C CYS A 71 1.57 3.88 3.50
N LEU A 72 2.57 3.48 4.29
CA LEU A 72 3.59 4.44 4.76
C LEU A 72 4.50 4.88 3.61
N ALA A 73 4.92 3.96 2.76
CA ALA A 73 5.72 4.27 1.58
C ALA A 73 4.99 5.26 0.67
N ALA A 74 3.72 4.99 0.38
CA ALA A 74 2.87 5.85 -0.43
C ALA A 74 2.66 7.23 0.22
N GLN A 75 2.43 7.28 1.53
CA GLN A 75 2.32 8.54 2.28
C GLN A 75 3.57 9.41 2.10
N VAL A 76 4.77 8.84 2.27
CA VAL A 76 6.02 9.58 2.11
C VAL A 76 6.17 10.10 0.68
N ALA A 77 5.91 9.26 -0.32
CA ALA A 77 5.98 9.67 -1.73
C ALA A 77 4.98 10.79 -2.07
N LEU A 78 3.76 10.74 -1.53
CA LEU A 78 2.73 11.77 -1.77
C LEU A 78 3.04 13.09 -1.06
N LEU A 79 3.66 13.04 0.13
CA LEU A 79 4.19 14.22 0.83
C LEU A 79 5.32 14.87 0.02
N GLU A 80 6.28 14.07 -0.47
CA GLU A 80 7.40 14.56 -1.28
C GLU A 80 6.94 15.18 -2.61
N GLN A 81 5.86 14.64 -3.20
CA GLN A 81 5.25 15.18 -4.42
C GLN A 81 4.38 16.42 -4.16
N GLY A 82 4.16 16.81 -2.90
CA GLY A 82 3.28 17.92 -2.52
C GLY A 82 1.79 17.62 -2.77
N TRP A 83 1.42 16.36 -2.97
CA TRP A 83 0.01 15.96 -3.09
C TRP A 83 -0.69 15.96 -1.73
N MET A 84 0.06 15.73 -0.65
CA MET A 84 -0.39 15.78 0.74
C MET A 84 0.38 16.87 1.49
N GLY A 85 -0.31 17.64 2.34
CA GLY A 85 0.28 18.63 3.23
C GLY A 85 0.93 18.03 4.47
N ALA A 86 1.96 18.70 5.01
CA ALA A 86 2.67 18.25 6.21
C ALA A 86 1.83 18.27 7.49
N ASP A 87 0.78 19.10 7.52
CA ASP A 87 -0.11 19.28 8.68
C ASP A 87 -1.42 18.47 8.56
N GLU A 88 -1.54 17.61 7.54
CA GLU A 88 -2.73 16.78 7.36
C GLU A 88 -2.77 15.59 8.34
N GLU A 89 -3.98 15.25 8.80
CA GLU A 89 -4.20 14.08 9.62
C GLU A 89 -4.49 12.85 8.74
N VAL A 90 -3.66 11.81 8.88
CA VAL A 90 -3.70 10.64 8.00
C VAL A 90 -3.94 9.36 8.79
N VAL A 91 -4.98 8.61 8.42
CA VAL A 91 -5.24 7.27 8.96
C VAL A 91 -4.74 6.22 7.97
N ARG A 92 -3.88 5.30 8.44
CA ARG A 92 -3.36 4.17 7.65
C ARG A 92 -3.92 2.85 8.16
N PHE A 93 -4.43 2.04 7.23
CA PHE A 93 -4.96 0.71 7.54
C PHE A 93 -3.86 -0.34 7.40
N ASN A 94 -3.29 -0.76 8.53
CA ASN A 94 -2.46 -1.96 8.55
C ASN A 94 -3.36 -3.21 8.69
N THR A 95 -3.52 -3.94 7.59
CA THR A 95 -4.47 -5.07 7.50
C THR A 95 -3.93 -6.38 8.09
N GLY A 96 -2.64 -6.45 8.44
CA GLY A 96 -2.02 -7.67 8.95
C GLY A 96 -0.79 -7.41 9.83
N SER A 97 -0.40 -8.44 10.58
CA SER A 97 0.88 -8.43 11.31
C SER A 97 2.01 -8.94 10.42
N GLY A 98 3.19 -8.34 10.57
CA GLY A 98 4.41 -8.81 9.93
C GLY A 98 4.83 -10.23 10.34
N LEU A 99 4.27 -10.78 11.43
CA LEU A 99 4.49 -12.18 11.83
C LEU A 99 4.04 -13.19 10.75
N LYS A 100 3.05 -12.83 9.93
CA LYS A 100 2.63 -13.65 8.77
C LYS A 100 3.74 -13.77 7.70
N TYR A 101 4.68 -12.83 7.72
CA TYR A 101 5.77 -12.66 6.76
C TYR A 101 7.14 -12.83 7.41
N ALA A 102 7.23 -13.56 8.52
CA ALA A 102 8.49 -13.75 9.25
C ALA A 102 9.60 -14.37 8.38
N HIS A 103 9.24 -15.15 7.35
CA HIS A 103 10.16 -15.74 6.39
C HIS A 103 10.85 -14.70 5.48
N LEU A 104 10.29 -13.49 5.34
CA LEU A 104 10.90 -12.38 4.59
C LEU A 104 11.98 -11.64 5.41
N ARG A 105 12.11 -11.96 6.70
CA ARG A 105 13.23 -11.48 7.51
C ARG A 105 14.42 -12.39 7.28
N CYS A 106 15.28 -12.02 6.33
CA CYS A 106 16.70 -12.33 6.47
C CYS A 106 17.31 -11.23 7.35
N GLY A 107 17.93 -11.64 8.45
CA GLY A 107 18.74 -10.76 9.30
C GLY A 107 19.96 -10.23 8.56
#